data_AF-A0A918I1F9-F1
#
_entry.id   AF-A0A918I1F9-F1
#
_cell.length_a   1.000
_cell.length_b   1.000
_cell.length_c   1.000
_cell.angle_alpha   90.00
_cell.angle_beta   90.00
_cell.angle_gamma   90.00
#
_symmetry.space_group_name_H-M   'P 1'
#
loop_
_entity.id
_entity.type
_entity.pdbx_description
1 polymer ?
#
loop_
_entity_poly.entity_id
_entity_poly.type
_entity_poly.pdbx_seq_one_letter_code
_entity_poly.pdbx_strand_id
1 'polypeptide(L)'
;MTVTAARRTMSPRRSAARTAAVAALSAAALLGGGLTAQAAAPARTTGAPVELAPAGVLATQCYYRVNASGGLLIRSGPGTGYSVVGSYANGSTILASASTTNGFRKVGTNRWVASAYTVRITSYPCE
;
A
#
# COMPACT_ATOMS: atom_id res chain seq x y z
N MET A 1 2.72 9.62 -57.73
CA MET A 1 2.11 10.05 -56.46
C MET A 1 2.89 9.40 -55.32
N THR A 2 3.86 10.13 -54.77
CA THR A 2 4.81 9.63 -53.75
C THR A 2 4.32 10.04 -52.37
N VAL A 3 4.08 9.06 -51.49
CA VAL A 3 3.60 9.28 -50.12
C VAL A 3 4.82 9.32 -49.19
N THR A 4 5.12 10.52 -48.68
CA THR A 4 6.21 10.81 -47.73
C THR A 4 5.80 10.40 -46.31
N ALA A 5 6.48 9.42 -45.73
CA ALA A 5 6.28 8.98 -44.34
C ALA A 5 7.14 9.81 -43.37
N ALA A 6 6.50 10.56 -42.46
CA ALA A 6 7.17 11.34 -41.42
C ALA A 6 7.53 10.46 -40.20
N ARG A 7 8.82 10.31 -39.92
CA ARG A 7 9.38 9.73 -38.69
C ARG A 7 9.01 10.61 -37.49
N ARG A 8 8.33 10.04 -36.48
CA ARG A 8 8.20 10.65 -35.15
C ARG A 8 9.45 10.36 -34.34
N THR A 9 10.28 11.39 -34.18
CA THR A 9 11.42 11.44 -33.26
C THR A 9 10.92 11.49 -31.82
N MET A 10 11.31 10.49 -31.03
CA MET A 10 11.02 10.39 -29.59
C MET A 10 12.14 11.14 -28.84
N SER A 11 11.82 12.27 -28.20
CA SER A 11 12.79 13.03 -27.39
C SER A 11 12.99 12.39 -26.00
N PRO A 12 14.24 12.19 -25.54
CA PRO A 12 14.50 11.81 -24.16
C PRO A 12 14.43 13.03 -23.24
N ARG A 13 13.43 13.07 -22.35
CA ARG A 13 13.38 14.06 -21.25
C ARG A 13 14.36 13.66 -20.16
N ARG A 14 15.51 14.34 -20.15
CA ARG A 14 16.44 14.40 -19.02
C ARG A 14 15.70 14.93 -17.79
N SER A 15 15.90 14.32 -16.63
CA SER A 15 15.45 14.90 -15.36
C SER A 15 16.51 14.69 -14.28
N ALA A 16 17.15 15.82 -14.01
CA ALA A 16 17.94 16.29 -12.89
C ALA A 16 18.07 15.42 -11.63
N ALA A 17 19.32 15.36 -11.18
CA ALA A 17 19.79 14.94 -9.87
C ALA A 17 19.08 15.68 -8.72
N ARG A 18 18.88 14.96 -7.60
CA ARG A 18 18.76 15.56 -6.27
C ARG A 18 19.60 14.77 -5.27
N THR A 19 20.70 15.42 -4.91
CA THR A 19 21.63 15.14 -3.83
C THR A 19 20.88 15.04 -2.49
N ALA A 20 21.00 13.91 -1.80
CA ALA A 20 20.52 13.77 -0.43
C ALA A 20 21.64 14.22 0.52
N ALA A 21 21.37 15.27 1.30
CA ALA A 21 22.28 15.78 2.31
C ALA A 21 22.27 14.89 3.56
N VAL A 22 23.47 14.65 4.09
CA VAL A 22 23.77 13.92 5.32
C VAL A 22 23.56 14.85 6.51
N ALA A 23 22.82 14.42 7.53
CA ALA A 23 22.77 15.08 8.83
C ALA A 23 23.10 14.07 9.93
N ALA A 24 24.21 14.35 10.61
CA ALA A 24 24.79 13.58 11.69
C ALA A 24 23.94 13.63 12.97
N LEU A 25 23.89 12.51 13.71
CA LEU A 25 23.53 12.51 15.14
C LEU A 25 24.74 12.02 15.93
N SER A 26 25.29 12.88 16.78
CA SER A 26 26.35 12.56 17.74
C SER A 26 25.79 12.37 19.15
N ALA A 27 26.15 11.23 19.74
CA ALA A 27 26.49 10.89 21.13
C ALA A 27 25.77 11.54 22.34
N ALA A 28 25.34 10.68 23.30
CA ALA A 28 25.57 10.87 24.74
C ALA A 28 25.36 9.54 25.50
N ALA A 29 26.40 9.10 26.23
CA ALA A 29 26.40 8.00 27.18
C ALA A 29 26.18 8.52 28.60
N LEU A 30 25.42 7.83 29.46
CA LEU A 30 25.58 7.90 30.92
C LEU A 30 25.24 6.56 31.59
N LEU A 31 26.18 6.14 32.44
CA LEU A 31 26.20 4.98 33.32
C LEU A 31 25.39 5.25 34.61
N GLY A 32 24.80 4.19 35.18
CA GLY A 32 24.23 4.13 36.54
C GLY A 32 23.06 3.14 36.56
N GLY A 33 23.04 2.04 37.30
CA GLY A 33 23.54 1.80 38.65
C GLY A 33 22.34 1.80 39.60
N GLY A 34 21.83 0.62 39.98
CA GLY A 34 20.71 0.51 40.93
C GLY A 34 20.04 -0.86 40.95
N LEU A 35 20.61 -1.78 41.73
CA LEU A 35 19.98 -3.02 42.17
C LEU A 35 19.22 -2.74 43.47
N THR A 36 17.88 -2.87 43.48
CA THR A 36 17.14 -3.32 44.67
C THR A 36 15.90 -4.10 44.25
N ALA A 37 15.85 -5.34 44.72
CA ALA A 37 14.74 -6.26 44.63
C ALA A 37 13.60 -5.86 45.57
N GLN A 38 12.35 -6.21 45.24
CA GLN A 38 11.52 -6.98 46.17
C GLN A 38 10.24 -7.53 45.53
N ALA A 39 9.93 -8.75 45.96
CA ALA A 39 8.98 -9.68 45.42
C ALA A 39 7.55 -9.44 45.94
N ALA A 40 6.56 -9.71 45.08
CA ALA A 40 5.21 -10.07 45.47
C ALA A 40 4.61 -10.99 44.39
N ALA A 41 4.63 -12.30 44.65
CA ALA A 41 3.59 -13.23 44.20
C ALA A 41 2.66 -13.47 45.41
N PRO A 42 1.38 -13.87 45.28
CA PRO A 42 0.79 -14.62 44.16
C PRO A 42 -0.63 -14.17 43.74
N ALA A 43 -0.97 -14.35 42.47
CA ALA A 43 -2.37 -14.58 42.09
C ALA A 43 -2.40 -15.70 41.06
N ARG A 44 -2.69 -16.92 41.56
CA ARG A 44 -3.18 -18.01 40.73
C ARG A 44 -4.42 -17.52 39.99
N THR A 45 -4.26 -17.22 38.71
CA THR A 45 -5.39 -17.19 37.79
C THR A 45 -5.25 -18.42 36.91
N THR A 46 -6.10 -19.39 37.21
CA THR A 46 -6.81 -20.28 36.29
C THR A 46 -6.25 -20.32 34.87
N GLY A 47 -5.80 -21.51 34.47
CA GLY A 47 -5.52 -21.83 33.08
C GLY A 47 -6.71 -21.49 32.19
N ALA A 48 -6.48 -20.56 31.28
CA ALA A 48 -7.19 -20.46 30.02
C ALA A 48 -6.13 -20.62 28.93
N PRO A 49 -6.35 -21.46 27.90
CA PRO A 49 -5.47 -21.48 26.75
C PRO A 49 -5.60 -20.12 26.06
N VAL A 50 -4.63 -19.23 26.27
CA VAL A 50 -4.55 -17.99 25.51
C VAL A 50 -4.13 -18.37 24.10
N GLU A 51 -5.17 -18.52 23.27
CA GLU A 51 -5.28 -17.88 21.97
C GLU A 51 -3.97 -17.85 21.17
N LEU A 52 -3.87 -18.76 20.20
CA LEU A 52 -2.99 -18.58 19.05
C LEU A 52 -3.31 -17.20 18.45
N ALA A 53 -2.48 -16.20 18.72
CA ALA A 53 -2.45 -15.02 17.88
C ALA A 53 -1.78 -15.43 16.56
N PRO A 54 -2.49 -15.53 15.41
CA PRO A 54 -1.81 -15.18 14.19
C PRO A 54 -1.58 -13.67 14.30
N ALA A 55 -0.32 -13.28 14.22
CA ALA A 55 0.13 -11.91 14.19
C ALA A 55 -0.87 -10.99 13.48
N GLY A 56 -1.29 -9.93 14.16
CA GLY A 56 -1.93 -8.76 13.56
C GLY A 56 -0.94 -8.04 12.64
N VAL A 57 -0.48 -8.72 11.60
CA VAL A 57 0.05 -8.05 10.42
C VAL A 57 -1.16 -7.39 9.80
N LEU A 58 -1.25 -6.07 9.93
CA LEU A 58 -2.26 -5.29 9.24
C LEU A 58 -2.06 -5.52 7.75
N ALA A 59 -2.84 -6.45 7.20
CA ALA A 59 -2.95 -6.73 5.80
C ALA A 59 -3.05 -5.42 5.03
N THR A 60 -1.97 -5.07 4.34
CA THR A 60 -1.85 -3.77 3.66
C THR A 60 -2.54 -3.85 2.30
N GLN A 61 -2.61 -5.05 1.71
CA GLN A 61 -3.24 -5.32 0.42
C GLN A 61 -4.05 -6.60 0.42
N CYS A 62 -5.14 -6.65 -0.35
CA CYS A 62 -5.96 -7.85 -0.54
C CYS A 62 -6.26 -8.04 -2.02
N TYR A 63 -6.68 -9.25 -2.39
CA TYR A 63 -7.19 -9.55 -3.72
C TYR A 63 -8.63 -9.06 -3.87
N TYR A 64 -8.88 -8.37 -4.99
CA TYR A 64 -10.20 -7.86 -5.37
C TYR A 64 -10.53 -8.28 -6.79
N ARG A 65 -11.79 -8.57 -7.05
CA ARG A 65 -12.35 -8.70 -8.39
C ARG A 65 -12.96 -7.39 -8.83
N VAL A 66 -12.68 -6.96 -10.05
CA VAL A 66 -13.33 -5.79 -10.66
C VAL A 66 -14.78 -6.12 -11.04
N ASN A 67 -15.72 -5.29 -10.61
CA ASN A 67 -17.14 -5.37 -10.93
C ASN A 67 -17.60 -4.05 -11.57
N ALA A 68 -17.14 -3.78 -12.79
CA ALA A 68 -17.53 -2.61 -13.59
C ALA A 68 -17.73 -3.04 -15.04
N SER A 69 -18.97 -2.99 -15.55
CA SER A 69 -19.32 -3.48 -16.91
C SER A 69 -18.50 -2.81 -18.02
N GLY A 70 -18.24 -1.50 -17.90
CA GLY A 70 -17.38 -0.74 -18.83
C GLY A 70 -15.88 -0.75 -18.51
N GLY A 71 -15.44 -1.57 -17.56
CA GLY A 71 -14.08 -1.52 -17.02
C GLY A 71 -13.89 -0.46 -15.94
N LEU A 72 -12.82 -0.59 -15.16
CA LEU A 72 -12.51 0.26 -14.02
C LEU A 72 -11.30 1.14 -14.33
N LEU A 73 -11.51 2.45 -14.30
CA LEU A 73 -10.45 3.42 -14.61
C LEU A 73 -9.42 3.49 -13.47
N ILE A 74 -8.15 3.46 -13.84
CA ILE A 74 -7.02 3.72 -12.95
C ILE A 74 -6.69 5.19 -13.05
N ARG A 75 -6.64 5.88 -11.91
CA ARG A 75 -6.38 7.32 -11.83
C ARG A 75 -5.08 7.61 -11.08
N SER A 76 -4.52 8.79 -11.33
CA SER A 76 -3.26 9.21 -10.70
C SER A 76 -3.38 9.56 -9.21
N GLY A 77 -4.60 9.73 -8.69
CA GLY A 77 -4.88 10.06 -7.29
C GLY A 77 -6.25 9.56 -6.82
N PRO A 78 -6.53 9.65 -5.50
CA PRO A 78 -7.75 9.16 -4.87
C PRO A 78 -8.93 10.12 -5.11
N GLY A 79 -9.47 10.13 -6.32
CA GLY A 79 -10.58 11.00 -6.69
C GLY A 79 -10.91 10.99 -8.19
N THR A 80 -12.13 11.39 -8.54
CA THR A 80 -12.58 11.50 -9.93
C THR A 80 -11.99 12.69 -10.69
N GLY A 81 -11.42 13.69 -9.99
CA GLY A 81 -10.75 14.84 -10.61
C GLY A 81 -9.32 14.57 -11.11
N TYR A 82 -8.71 13.45 -10.73
CA TYR A 82 -7.34 13.11 -11.15
C TYR A 82 -7.30 12.52 -12.56
N SER A 83 -6.20 12.67 -13.31
CA SER A 83 -6.07 12.12 -14.66
C SER A 83 -6.14 10.58 -14.68
N VAL A 84 -6.71 10.04 -15.77
CA VAL A 84 -6.75 8.58 -16.02
C VAL A 84 -5.39 8.13 -16.56
N VAL A 85 -4.83 7.08 -15.96
CA VAL A 85 -3.51 6.50 -16.30
C VAL A 85 -3.62 5.05 -16.81
N GLY A 86 -4.83 4.51 -16.92
CA GLY A 86 -5.12 3.19 -17.48
C GLY A 86 -6.51 2.69 -17.07
N SER A 87 -6.76 1.41 -17.30
CA SER A 87 -7.99 0.73 -16.89
C SER A 87 -7.75 -0.75 -16.61
N TYR A 88 -8.63 -1.34 -15.79
CA TYR A 88 -8.81 -2.78 -15.65
C TYR A 88 -10.09 -3.22 -16.33
N ALA A 89 -10.10 -4.42 -16.91
CA ALA A 89 -11.31 -5.01 -17.47
C ALA A 89 -12.28 -5.49 -16.38
N ASN A 90 -13.55 -5.68 -16.72
CA ASN A 90 -14.50 -6.36 -15.83
C ASN A 90 -13.98 -7.75 -15.48
N GLY A 91 -14.09 -8.14 -14.20
CA GLY A 91 -13.74 -9.49 -13.76
C GLY A 91 -12.26 -9.72 -13.55
N SER A 92 -11.40 -8.75 -13.86
CA SER A 92 -9.98 -8.83 -13.53
C SER A 92 -9.78 -8.94 -12.02
N THR A 93 -8.89 -9.83 -11.61
CA THR A 93 -8.40 -9.91 -10.24
C THR A 93 -7.22 -8.96 -10.08
N ILE A 94 -7.26 -8.10 -9.06
CA ILE A 94 -6.24 -7.09 -8.77
C ILE A 94 -5.83 -7.17 -7.30
N LEU A 95 -4.56 -6.89 -7.02
CA LEU A 95 -4.09 -6.64 -5.67
C LEU A 95 -4.26 -5.14 -5.38
N ALA A 96 -4.99 -4.82 -4.31
CA ALA A 96 -5.27 -3.44 -3.94
C ALA A 96 -5.23 -3.27 -2.43
N SER A 97 -4.99 -2.05 -1.96
CA SER A 97 -4.98 -1.79 -0.52
C SER A 97 -6.31 -2.14 0.14
N ALA A 98 -6.22 -2.76 1.32
CA ALA A 98 -7.38 -3.10 2.14
C ALA A 98 -8.16 -1.83 2.54
N SER A 99 -7.44 -0.76 2.82
CA SER A 99 -7.98 0.54 3.17
C SER A 99 -8.32 1.38 1.94
N THR A 100 -9.28 2.29 2.10
CA THR A 100 -9.68 3.25 1.06
C THR A 100 -9.34 4.66 1.47
N THR A 101 -8.94 5.49 0.51
CA THR A 101 -8.79 6.93 0.67
C THR A 101 -9.78 7.61 -0.27
N ASN A 102 -10.68 8.43 0.29
CA ASN A 102 -11.71 9.14 -0.49
C ASN A 102 -12.58 8.22 -1.40
N GLY A 103 -12.85 6.99 -0.97
CA GLY A 103 -13.57 5.99 -1.78
C GLY A 103 -12.73 5.35 -2.90
N PHE A 104 -11.40 5.50 -2.89
CA PHE A 104 -10.49 4.87 -3.82
C PHE A 104 -9.53 3.91 -3.10
N ARG A 105 -9.19 2.80 -3.75
CA ARG A 105 -8.15 1.85 -3.34
C ARG A 105 -6.88 2.13 -4.11
N LYS A 106 -5.75 2.06 -3.41
CA LYS A 106 -4.43 2.14 -4.05
C LYS A 106 -4.08 0.78 -4.64
N VAL A 107 -3.67 0.76 -5.91
CA VAL A 107 -3.27 -0.47 -6.64
C VAL A 107 -1.79 -0.44 -7.06
N GLY A 108 -1.09 0.65 -6.72
CA GLY A 108 0.32 0.84 -7.01
C GLY A 108 0.76 2.28 -6.78
N THR A 109 1.98 2.60 -7.19
CA THR A 109 2.54 3.96 -7.09
C THR A 109 1.72 4.94 -7.94
N ASN A 110 1.08 5.91 -7.29
CA ASN A 110 0.20 6.90 -7.93
C ASN A 110 -0.87 6.26 -8.83
N ARG A 111 -1.39 5.10 -8.42
CA ARG A 111 -2.47 4.40 -9.13
C ARG A 111 -3.58 4.05 -8.18
N TRP A 112 -4.78 4.53 -8.52
CA TRP A 112 -5.96 4.45 -7.67
C TRP A 112 -7.17 4.01 -8.48
N VAL A 113 -8.02 3.18 -7.87
CA VAL A 113 -9.27 2.70 -8.47
C VAL A 113 -10.43 2.92 -7.51
N ALA A 114 -11.63 3.18 -8.01
CA ALA A 114 -12.79 3.41 -7.15
C ALA A 114 -13.18 2.11 -6.42
N SER A 115 -13.34 2.19 -5.09
CA SER A 115 -13.62 1.02 -4.24
C SER A 115 -15.00 0.42 -4.50
N ALA A 116 -15.96 1.24 -4.93
CA ALA A 116 -17.33 0.84 -5.27
C ALA A 116 -17.41 -0.24 -6.36
N TYR A 117 -16.37 -0.35 -7.21
CA TYR A 117 -16.31 -1.33 -8.30
C TYR A 117 -15.33 -2.48 -8.02
N THR A 118 -14.95 -2.66 -6.77
CA THR A 118 -14.03 -3.73 -6.34
C THR A 118 -14.71 -4.60 -5.29
N VAL A 119 -14.77 -5.90 -5.56
CA VAL A 119 -15.33 -6.89 -4.64
C VAL A 119 -14.19 -7.70 -4.05
N ARG A 120 -14.08 -7.75 -2.71
CA ARG A 120 -13.00 -8.50 -2.05
C ARG A 120 -13.15 -9.99 -2.34
N ILE A 121 -12.07 -10.64 -2.74
CA ILE A 121 -12.03 -12.09 -2.88
C ILE A 121 -11.60 -12.65 -1.52
N THR A 122 -12.55 -13.17 -0.75
CA THR A 122 -12.30 -13.64 0.63
C THR A 122 -11.62 -15.00 0.69
N SER A 123 -11.59 -15.75 -0.42
CA SER A 123 -10.88 -17.02 -0.54
C SER A 123 -9.36 -16.88 -0.65
N TYR A 124 -8.87 -15.68 -0.97
CA TYR A 124 -7.44 -15.38 -0.98
C TYR A 124 -7.06 -14.58 0.28
N PRO A 125 -5.95 -14.94 0.95
CA PRO A 125 -5.46 -14.16 2.07
C PRO A 125 -5.04 -12.77 1.60
N CYS A 126 -5.03 -11.83 2.54
CA CYS A 126 -4.45 -10.52 2.31
C CYS A 126 -2.94 -10.56 2.65
N GLU A 127 -2.18 -9.66 2.02
CA GLU A 127 -0.72 -9.53 2.11
C GLU A 127 -0.32 -8.25 2.85
#